data_AF-A0A537GKG1-F1
#
_entry.id   AF-A0A537GKG1-F1
#
_cell.length_a   1.000
_cell.length_b   1.000
_cell.length_c   1.000
_cell.angle_alpha   90.00
_cell.angle_beta   90.00
_cell.angle_gamma   90.00
#
_symmetry.space_group_name_H-M   'P 1'
#
loop_
_entity.id
_entity.type
_entity.pdbx_description
1 polymer ?
#
loop_
_entity_poly.entity_id
_entity_poly.type
_entity_poly.pdbx_seq_one_letter_code
_entity_poly.pdbx_strand_id
1 'polypeptide(L)'
;MLLITIILLIVLFYWRQFVVKDLNLISTVFWIIFPDLASFIPIGLAMRGAKEWPRWGSGLYNFLHTFLVWIPIFAIWNIFSGAVQWPILGWAGHITADRSVGYYLRATTKGKAD
;
A
#
# COMPACT_ATOMS: atom_id res chain seq x y z
N MET A 1 8.83 -15.72 -2.73
CA MET A 1 7.95 -14.58 -2.40
C MET A 1 7.13 -14.84 -1.16
N LEU A 2 6.23 -15.83 -1.15
CA LEU A 2 5.47 -16.21 0.04
C LEU A 2 6.35 -16.36 1.31
N LEU A 3 7.48 -17.07 1.21
CA LEU A 3 8.40 -17.27 2.33
C LEU A 3 9.01 -15.95 2.87
N ILE A 4 9.43 -15.04 1.98
CA ILE A 4 10.03 -13.75 2.36
C ILE A 4 8.97 -12.84 2.99
N THR A 5 7.76 -12.80 2.42
CA THR A 5 6.62 -12.10 2.99
C THR A 5 6.24 -12.65 4.36
N ILE A 6 6.24 -13.98 4.53
CA ILE A 6 6.00 -14.64 5.82
C ILE A 6 7.08 -14.24 6.83
N ILE A 7 8.37 -14.26 6.46
CA ILE A 7 9.46 -13.86 7.35
C ILE A 7 9.32 -12.39 7.76
N LEU A 8 9.03 -11.49 6.82
CA LEU A 8 8.80 -10.07 7.10
C LEU A 8 7.61 -9.87 8.02
N LEU A 9 6.50 -10.57 7.80
CA LEU A 9 5.33 -10.54 8.67
C LEU A 9 5.67 -11.07 10.08
N ILE A 10 6.39 -12.19 10.19
CA ILE A 10 6.81 -12.75 11.48
C ILE A 10 7.69 -11.75 12.24
N VAL A 11 8.69 -11.14 11.58
CA VAL A 11 9.54 -10.10 12.18
C VAL A 11 8.70 -8.89 12.60
N LEU A 12 7.74 -8.49 11.77
CA LEU A 12 6.83 -7.37 12.05
C LEU A 12 5.95 -7.64 13.28
N PHE A 13 5.32 -8.80 13.34
CA PHE A 13 4.47 -9.24 14.44
C PHE A 13 5.27 -9.41 15.72
N TYR A 14 6.48 -9.98 15.62
CA TYR A 14 7.39 -10.12 16.75
C TYR A 14 7.80 -8.75 17.31
N TRP A 15 8.22 -7.82 16.45
CA TRP A 15 8.56 -6.46 16.85
C TRP A 15 7.35 -5.72 17.46
N ARG A 16 6.15 -5.87 16.89
CA ARG A 16 4.88 -5.35 17.45
C ARG A 16 4.67 -5.81 18.89
N GLN A 17 4.69 -7.13 19.07
CA GLN A 17 4.28 -7.78 20.29
C GLN A 17 5.27 -7.51 21.43
N PHE A 18 6.57 -7.54 21.12
CA PHE A 18 7.61 -7.54 22.15
C PHE A 18 8.29 -6.20 22.34
N VAL A 19 8.36 -5.34 21.29
CA VAL A 19 9.03 -4.04 21.38
C VAL A 19 8.01 -2.91 21.58
N VAL A 20 6.98 -2.85 20.73
CA VAL A 20 5.97 -1.77 20.79
C VAL A 20 4.88 -2.07 21.82
N LYS A 21 4.64 -3.36 22.14
CA LYS A 21 3.61 -3.87 23.09
C LYS A 21 2.19 -3.43 22.79
N ASP A 22 1.92 -3.13 21.52
CA ASP A 22 0.59 -2.87 21.01
C ASP A 22 0.39 -3.85 19.85
N LEU A 23 -0.53 -4.80 19.97
CA LEU A 23 -0.89 -5.76 18.92
C LEU A 23 -2.25 -5.46 18.30
N ASN A 24 -2.38 -4.32 17.63
CA ASN A 24 -3.57 -3.99 16.85
C ASN A 24 -3.53 -4.70 15.48
N LEU A 25 -3.96 -5.96 15.49
CA LEU A 25 -4.05 -6.83 14.31
C LEU A 25 -4.95 -6.21 13.21
N ILE A 26 -6.11 -5.68 13.58
CA ILE A 26 -7.07 -5.07 12.65
C ILE A 26 -6.42 -3.92 11.88
N SER A 27 -5.76 -3.01 12.60
CA SER A 27 -5.05 -1.89 12.00
C SER A 27 -3.91 -2.37 11.09
N THR A 28 -3.18 -3.40 11.52
CA THR A 28 -2.07 -3.96 10.73
C THR A 28 -2.57 -4.53 9.40
N VAL A 29 -3.65 -5.32 9.42
CA VAL A 29 -4.26 -5.88 8.21
C VAL A 29 -4.82 -4.76 7.33
N PHE A 30 -5.53 -3.79 7.91
CA PHE A 30 -6.08 -2.65 7.18
C PHE A 30 -5.01 -1.90 6.38
N TRP A 31 -3.87 -1.59 7.01
CA TRP A 31 -2.81 -0.83 6.34
C TRP A 31 -2.03 -1.63 5.29
N ILE A 32 -2.03 -2.96 5.39
CA ILE A 32 -1.50 -3.82 4.32
C ILE A 32 -2.40 -3.72 3.08
N ILE A 33 -3.72 -3.82 3.24
CA ILE A 33 -4.65 -3.82 2.11
C ILE A 33 -5.05 -2.42 1.61
N PHE A 34 -4.76 -1.37 2.40
CA PHE A 34 -5.18 0.00 2.11
C PHE A 34 -4.77 0.50 0.71
N PRO A 35 -3.52 0.31 0.23
CA PRO A 35 -3.11 0.82 -1.09
C PRO A 35 -3.97 0.26 -2.23
N ASP A 36 -4.40 -1.00 -2.10
CA ASP A 36 -5.30 -1.66 -3.03
C ASP A 36 -6.72 -1.12 -2.90
N LEU A 37 -7.26 -1.01 -1.68
CA LEU A 37 -8.59 -0.44 -1.48
C LEU A 37 -8.67 1.00 -2.01
N ALA A 38 -7.70 1.83 -1.67
CA ALA A 38 -7.65 3.24 -2.05
C ALA A 38 -7.42 3.45 -3.55
N SER A 39 -6.86 2.46 -4.27
CA SER A 39 -6.72 2.51 -5.73
C SER A 39 -7.90 1.86 -6.45
N PHE A 40 -8.21 0.61 -6.15
CA PHE A 40 -9.21 -0.18 -6.86
C PHE A 40 -10.65 0.25 -6.59
N ILE A 41 -11.00 0.79 -5.41
CA ILE A 41 -12.34 1.30 -5.16
C ILE A 41 -12.68 2.47 -6.11
N PRO A 42 -11.92 3.59 -6.13
CA PRO A 42 -12.25 4.70 -7.01
C PRO A 42 -12.13 4.33 -8.50
N ILE A 43 -11.16 3.49 -8.86
CA ILE A 43 -11.02 2.98 -10.24
C ILE A 43 -12.23 2.13 -10.63
N GLY A 44 -12.65 1.19 -9.77
CA GLY A 44 -13.80 0.33 -10.00
C GLY A 44 -15.11 1.12 -10.07
N LEU A 45 -15.27 2.16 -9.25
CA LEU A 45 -16.40 3.08 -9.35
C LEU A 45 -16.40 3.85 -10.68
N ALA A 46 -15.24 4.33 -11.12
CA ALA A 46 -15.10 5.04 -12.39
C ALA A 46 -15.28 4.13 -13.62
N MET A 47 -15.01 2.84 -13.48
CA MET A 47 -15.25 1.82 -14.51
C MET A 47 -16.71 1.34 -14.54
N ARG A 48 -17.58 1.78 -13.61
CA ARG A 48 -18.97 1.32 -13.56
C ARG A 48 -19.73 1.81 -14.81
N GLY A 49 -19.86 0.93 -15.80
CA GLY A 49 -20.44 1.25 -17.12
C GLY A 49 -19.42 1.45 -18.24
N ALA A 50 -18.12 1.38 -17.96
CA ALA A 50 -17.03 1.44 -18.93
C ALA A 50 -16.19 0.16 -18.90
N LYS A 51 -15.74 -0.33 -20.05
CA LYS A 51 -14.85 -1.50 -20.14
C LYS A 51 -13.38 -1.16 -19.98
N GLU A 52 -13.04 0.12 -19.95
CA GLU A 52 -11.67 0.60 -19.97
C GLU A 52 -11.25 1.18 -18.63
N TRP A 53 -9.99 0.95 -18.30
CA TRP A 53 -9.35 1.52 -17.12
C TRP A 53 -9.19 3.04 -17.30
N PRO A 54 -9.54 3.87 -16.30
CA PRO A 54 -9.43 5.33 -16.42
C PRO A 54 -7.97 5.75 -16.68
N ARG A 55 -7.74 6.74 -17.55
CA ARG A 55 -6.38 7.21 -17.88
C ARG A 55 -5.57 7.64 -16.64
N TRP A 56 -6.24 8.12 -15.60
CA TRP A 56 -5.63 8.49 -14.32
C TRP A 56 -5.42 7.32 -13.34
N GLY A 57 -6.06 6.17 -13.58
CA GLY A 57 -6.10 5.07 -12.61
C GLY A 57 -4.74 4.43 -12.37
N SER A 58 -3.90 4.31 -13.40
CA SER A 58 -2.51 3.87 -13.22
C SER A 58 -1.68 4.89 -12.44
N GLY A 59 -1.93 6.19 -12.64
CA GLY A 59 -1.34 7.26 -11.83
C GLY A 59 -1.70 7.13 -10.34
N LEU A 60 -2.99 6.92 -10.03
CA LEU A 60 -3.45 6.72 -8.66
C LEU A 60 -2.86 5.46 -8.02
N TYR A 61 -2.89 4.33 -8.74
CA TYR A 61 -2.27 3.08 -8.28
C TYR A 61 -0.79 3.28 -7.96
N ASN A 62 -0.04 3.91 -8.86
CA ASN A 62 1.39 4.15 -8.70
C ASN A 62 1.69 5.11 -7.54
N PHE A 63 0.88 6.15 -7.33
CA PHE A 63 1.00 7.08 -6.22
C PHE A 63 0.80 6.38 -4.87
N LEU A 64 -0.17 5.46 -4.79
CA LEU A 64 -0.41 4.62 -3.61
C LEU A 64 0.58 3.45 -3.47
N HIS A 65 1.39 3.16 -4.50
CA HIS A 65 2.41 2.11 -4.46
C HIS A 65 3.84 2.69 -4.52
N THR A 66 4.00 3.92 -4.00
CA THR A 66 5.28 4.64 -3.90
C THR A 66 5.54 5.06 -2.46
N PHE A 67 6.65 4.60 -1.87
CA PHE A 67 7.04 4.94 -0.49
C PHE A 67 7.25 6.45 -0.25
N LEU A 68 7.85 7.16 -1.22
CA LEU A 68 8.32 8.55 -1.06
C LEU A 68 7.22 9.55 -0.70
N VAL A 69 6.01 9.37 -1.23
CA VAL A 69 4.88 10.28 -0.99
C VAL A 69 4.37 10.17 0.45
N TRP A 70 4.48 8.97 1.03
CA TRP A 70 3.77 8.65 2.26
C TRP A 70 4.64 8.68 3.50
N ILE A 71 5.96 8.56 3.34
CA ILE A 71 6.93 8.89 4.40
C ILE A 71 6.60 10.23 5.09
N PRO A 72 6.43 11.37 4.38
CA PRO A 72 6.10 12.63 5.04
C PRO A 72 4.70 12.64 5.65
N ILE A 73 3.70 12.05 4.98
CA ILE A 73 2.32 11.96 5.50
C ILE A 73 2.31 11.23 6.85
N PHE A 74 3.04 10.12 6.96
CA PHE A 74 3.13 9.41 8.23
C PHE A 74 4.07 10.05 9.23
N ALA A 75 5.14 10.71 8.82
CA ALA A 75 5.95 11.49 9.75
C ALA A 75 5.07 12.54 10.46
N ILE A 76 4.25 13.26 9.67
CA ILE A 76 3.28 14.22 10.18
C ILE A 76 2.24 13.54 11.09
N TRP A 77 1.66 12.42 10.64
CA TRP A 77 0.66 11.69 11.43
C TRP A 77 1.22 11.12 12.73
N ASN A 78 2.45 10.61 12.75
CA ASN A 78 3.17 10.17 13.95
C ASN A 78 3.33 11.33 14.95
N ILE A 79 3.72 12.51 14.46
CA ILE A 79 3.88 13.72 15.29
C ILE A 79 2.56 14.09 15.97
N PHE A 80 1.44 14.08 15.24
CA PHE A 80 0.13 14.45 15.81
C PHE A 80 -0.49 13.36 16.69
N SER A 81 -0.24 12.08 16.39
CA SER A 81 -0.84 10.97 17.11
C SER A 81 -0.04 10.49 18.32
N GLY A 82 1.25 10.87 18.44
CA GLY A 82 2.12 10.46 19.53
C GLY A 82 2.41 8.95 19.57
N ALA A 83 2.05 8.21 18.53
CA ALA A 83 2.20 6.76 18.43
C ALA A 83 3.05 6.42 17.21
N VAL A 84 3.79 5.31 17.25
CA VAL A 84 4.48 4.77 16.08
C VAL A 84 3.44 4.15 15.15
N GLN A 85 3.30 4.74 13.97
CA GLN A 85 2.22 4.47 13.05
C GLN A 85 2.62 3.34 12.09
N TRP A 86 2.12 2.16 12.46
CA TRP A 86 1.94 0.94 11.67
C TRP A 86 1.61 1.08 10.18
N PRO A 87 0.89 2.13 9.73
CA PRO A 87 0.71 2.38 8.32
C PRO A 87 1.98 2.29 7.46
N ILE A 88 3.12 2.78 7.96
CA ILE A 88 4.38 2.73 7.21
C ILE A 88 4.79 1.28 6.94
N LEU A 89 4.66 0.42 7.94
CA LEU A 89 5.19 -0.94 7.92
C LEU A 89 4.28 -1.94 7.20
N GLY A 90 2.97 -1.89 7.47
CA GLY A 90 1.99 -2.71 6.77
C GLY A 90 2.01 -2.39 5.26
N TRP A 91 2.06 -1.11 4.93
CA TRP A 91 2.20 -0.67 3.56
C TRP A 91 3.55 -1.01 2.95
N ALA A 92 4.65 -0.88 3.71
CA ALA A 92 5.96 -1.27 3.24
C ALA A 92 5.99 -2.74 2.81
N GLY A 93 5.38 -3.59 3.65
CA GLY A 93 5.19 -5.01 3.37
C GLY A 93 4.37 -5.23 2.09
N HIS A 94 3.26 -4.49 1.92
CA HIS A 94 2.41 -4.57 0.72
C HIS A 94 3.16 -4.19 -0.55
N ILE A 95 3.79 -3.00 -0.61
CA ILE A 95 4.56 -2.57 -1.79
C ILE A 95 5.67 -3.57 -2.08
N THR A 96 6.41 -3.99 -1.06
CA THR A 96 7.52 -4.94 -1.24
C THR A 96 7.00 -6.26 -1.81
N ALA A 97 5.88 -6.77 -1.31
CA ALA A 97 5.24 -7.99 -1.80
C ALA A 97 4.84 -7.84 -3.27
N ASP A 98 4.14 -6.75 -3.65
CA ASP A 98 3.74 -6.45 -5.02
C ASP A 98 4.93 -6.42 -5.99
N ARG A 99 6.01 -5.73 -5.61
CA ARG A 99 7.23 -5.67 -6.44
C ARG A 99 7.90 -7.02 -6.59
N SER A 100 7.88 -7.81 -5.52
CA SER A 100 8.51 -9.13 -5.49
C SER A 100 7.80 -10.14 -6.39
N VAL A 101 6.49 -9.97 -6.64
CA VAL A 101 5.70 -10.83 -7.55
C VAL A 101 5.61 -10.29 -8.98
N GLY A 102 6.32 -9.20 -9.29
CA GLY A 102 6.38 -8.62 -10.63
C GLY A 102 5.27 -7.63 -10.96
N TYR A 103 4.48 -7.18 -9.97
CA TYR A 103 3.63 -6.00 -10.14
C TYR A 103 4.52 -4.75 -10.13
N TYR A 104 5.01 -4.35 -11.30
CA TYR A 104 5.70 -3.08 -11.50
C TYR A 104 4.68 -1.93 -11.58
N LEU A 105 5.17 -0.69 -11.48
CA LEU A 105 4.35 0.51 -11.69
C LEU A 105 3.55 0.30 -12.98
N ARG A 106 2.21 0.41 -12.88
CA ARG A 106 1.37 0.28 -14.07
C ARG A 106 1.70 1.42 -14.99
N ALA A 107 2.17 1.12 -16.20
CA ALA A 107 2.35 2.13 -17.21
C ALA A 107 0.99 2.79 -17.48
N THR A 108 0.96 4.13 -17.51
CA THR A 108 -0.05 4.82 -18.30
C THR A 108 0.18 4.36 -19.73
N THR A 109 -0.68 3.50 -20.27
CA THR A 109 -0.70 3.28 -21.71
C THR A 109 -0.96 4.65 -22.32
N LYS A 110 0.11 5.31 -22.79
CA LYS A 110 -0.04 6.40 -23.75
C LYS A 110 -0.86 5.80 -24.86
N GLY A 111 -2.05 6.34 -25.08
CA GLY A 111 -2.76 6.08 -26.31
C GLY A 111 -1.77 6.35 -27.44
N LYS A 112 -1.46 5.31 -28.21
CA LYS A 112 -1.20 5.53 -29.63
C LYS A 112 -2.53 6.02 -30.19
N ALA A 113 -2.71 7.33 -30.15
CA ALA A 113 -3.32 7.99 -31.28
C ALA A 113 -2.21 8.10 -32.32
N ASP A 114 -2.61 7.84 -33.56
CA ASP A 114 -1.85 7.85 -34.82
C ASP A 114 -1.32 6.47 -35.24
#